data_AF-T0F967-F1
#
_entry.id   AF-T0F967-F1
#
_cell.length_a   1.000
_cell.length_b   1.000
_cell.length_c   1.000
_cell.angle_alpha   90.00
_cell.angle_beta   90.00
_cell.angle_gamma   90.00
#
_symmetry.space_group_name_H-M   'P 1'
#
loop_
_entity.id
_entity.type
_entity.pdbx_description
1 polymer ?
#
loop_
_entity_poly.entity_id
_entity_poly.type
_entity_poly.pdbx_seq_one_letter_code
_entity_poly.pdbx_strand_id
1 'polypeptide(L)'
;MTIMRSMPFPDQHIGEEFAIYLETIFPAAFQVDKNVIKRGLFKLHYDKYRFISKLEYEGKEENLDQTLLDFNHFRNQKVAREEDFILFSQLPLKGCFESEHFVLFPITEPNVTPKNFFGDWPFAVRVKFEGSPIEALNTHRIRFIQYEIRFLLNALIRDSLKFYPEFDRQEWTLSFPEIGKPIPEYRRIGYSLIEEPSIPQIGEVPLVPYEDYYNQIGLRLEEWEFKLPSNFLDLVNAYYALSSGNKERFIRASYWVNIAHFVYLNSRSLYYQSLVNALESLVPPEVVEQNCSECGKKFYSSRSSDIRKMLKENANWLTNKEFSEIWSIRSKIAHGARLQPSDEAPGYFRFDPVSNSSRREEWKLSRILKIILVNWLMNNSKNSLA
;
A
#
# COMPACT_ATOMS: atom_id res chain seq x y z
N MET A 1 4.91 -6.25 -36.01
CA MET A 1 4.18 -6.78 -34.84
C MET A 1 5.22 -7.00 -33.75
N THR A 2 5.50 -5.97 -32.96
CA THR A 2 6.62 -5.97 -32.02
C THR A 2 6.10 -6.45 -30.67
N ILE A 3 6.54 -7.63 -30.25
CA ILE A 3 6.20 -8.23 -28.97
C ILE A 3 6.97 -7.45 -27.89
N MET A 4 6.29 -6.55 -27.17
CA MET A 4 6.81 -6.01 -25.92
C MET A 4 6.80 -7.13 -24.87
N ARG A 5 7.99 -7.63 -24.51
CA ARG A 5 8.16 -8.58 -23.42
C ARG A 5 7.95 -7.86 -22.09
N SER A 6 7.07 -8.42 -21.26
CA SER A 6 6.91 -8.06 -19.85
C SER A 6 8.22 -8.26 -19.10
N MET A 7 8.79 -7.19 -18.53
CA MET A 7 9.92 -7.27 -17.61
C MET A 7 9.42 -7.32 -16.15
N PRO A 8 9.96 -8.22 -15.30
CA PRO A 8 9.77 -8.15 -13.86
C PRO A 8 10.85 -7.23 -13.27
N PHE A 9 10.50 -6.23 -12.46
CA PHE A 9 11.48 -5.32 -11.86
C PHE A 9 11.51 -5.38 -10.33
N PRO A 10 12.70 -5.59 -9.72
CA PRO A 10 13.00 -5.24 -8.35
C PRO A 10 13.52 -3.78 -8.26
N ASP A 11 13.02 -2.99 -7.30
CA ASP A 11 13.55 -1.81 -6.58
C ASP A 11 14.60 -0.82 -7.19
N GLN A 12 14.97 -0.85 -8.47
CA GLN A 12 16.05 -0.02 -9.03
C GLN A 12 15.65 0.97 -10.16
N HIS A 13 14.42 0.96 -10.69
CA HIS A 13 14.22 1.52 -12.05
C HIS A 13 13.36 2.79 -12.22
N ILE A 14 13.03 3.54 -11.15
CA ILE A 14 12.35 4.86 -11.32
C ILE A 14 13.20 5.85 -12.13
N GLY A 15 14.53 5.74 -12.03
CA GLY A 15 15.46 6.53 -12.84
C GLY A 15 15.45 6.16 -14.33
N GLU A 16 15.12 4.91 -14.68
CA GLU A 16 15.26 4.42 -16.05
C GLU A 16 14.12 4.82 -16.97
N GLU A 17 12.85 4.88 -16.53
CA GLU A 17 11.74 5.30 -17.40
C GLU A 17 11.84 6.79 -17.80
N PHE A 18 12.26 7.64 -16.85
CA PHE A 18 12.53 9.04 -17.16
C PHE A 18 13.87 9.23 -17.89
N ALA A 19 14.86 8.37 -17.63
CA ALA A 19 16.08 8.31 -18.45
C ALA A 19 15.76 7.90 -19.90
N ILE A 20 14.81 7.00 -20.13
CA ILE A 20 14.31 6.60 -21.45
C ILE A 20 13.55 7.76 -22.10
N TYR A 21 12.68 8.47 -21.37
CA TYR A 21 12.05 9.70 -21.87
C TYR A 21 13.09 10.77 -22.23
N LEU A 22 14.09 10.98 -21.37
CA LEU A 22 15.23 11.85 -21.63
C LEU A 22 16.16 11.28 -22.71
N GLU A 23 16.18 9.99 -23.01
CA GLU A 23 16.93 9.36 -24.12
C GLU A 23 16.25 9.63 -25.45
N THR A 24 14.91 9.59 -25.48
CA THR A 24 14.13 10.01 -26.65
C THR A 24 14.31 11.50 -26.97
N ILE A 25 14.62 12.34 -25.97
CA ILE A 25 14.80 13.79 -26.15
C ILE A 25 16.29 14.17 -26.26
N PHE A 26 17.20 13.44 -25.58
CA PHE A 26 18.64 13.72 -25.52
C PHE A 26 19.44 12.40 -25.52
N PRO A 27 20.05 11.92 -26.62
CA PRO A 27 20.53 10.52 -26.72
C PRO A 27 22.01 10.27 -26.26
N ALA A 28 22.35 10.42 -24.97
CA ALA A 28 23.70 10.15 -24.42
C ALA A 28 23.77 9.19 -23.21
N ALA A 29 24.92 8.61 -22.86
CA ALA A 29 25.01 7.63 -21.75
C ALA A 29 24.97 8.26 -20.34
N PHE A 30 24.44 7.53 -19.34
CA PHE A 30 24.28 7.96 -17.94
C PHE A 30 25.36 7.42 -16.99
N GLN A 31 25.73 8.21 -15.97
CA GLN A 31 26.41 7.77 -14.74
C GLN A 31 25.47 7.97 -13.54
N VAL A 32 25.27 6.95 -12.72
CA VAL A 32 24.35 6.98 -11.57
C VAL A 32 25.13 7.00 -10.26
N ASP A 33 24.94 8.04 -9.44
CA ASP A 33 25.31 8.13 -8.03
C ASP A 33 24.02 8.18 -7.18
N LYS A 34 24.07 7.79 -5.90
CA LYS A 34 22.94 7.42 -5.02
C LYS A 34 21.71 8.34 -5.10
N ASN A 35 21.91 9.66 -5.26
CA ASN A 35 20.85 10.64 -5.43
C ASN A 35 21.06 11.57 -6.63
N VAL A 36 22.09 11.31 -7.45
CA VAL A 36 22.46 12.18 -8.57
C VAL A 36 22.76 11.32 -9.79
N ILE A 37 21.97 11.48 -10.84
CA ILE A 37 22.30 10.91 -12.15
C ILE A 37 23.02 11.99 -12.96
N LYS A 38 24.30 11.77 -13.27
CA LYS A 38 25.09 12.65 -14.12
C LYS A 38 25.04 12.16 -15.57
N ARG A 39 24.79 13.07 -16.50
CA ARG A 39 24.77 12.80 -17.95
C ARG A 39 25.40 13.96 -18.70
N GLY A 40 26.62 13.78 -19.18
CA GLY A 40 27.40 14.89 -19.76
C GLY A 40 27.54 16.04 -18.76
N LEU A 41 27.01 17.21 -19.11
CA LEU A 41 26.99 18.41 -18.25
C LEU A 41 25.77 18.46 -17.32
N PHE A 42 24.84 17.50 -17.38
CA PHE A 42 23.63 17.50 -16.56
C PHE A 42 23.78 16.67 -15.30
N LYS A 43 23.20 17.15 -14.20
CA LYS A 43 23.06 16.44 -12.93
C LYS A 43 21.59 16.46 -12.51
N LEU A 44 20.95 15.30 -12.58
CA LEU A 44 19.60 15.07 -12.08
C LEU A 44 19.71 14.68 -10.61
N HIS A 45 19.32 15.57 -9.72
CA HIS A 45 19.17 15.25 -8.31
C HIS A 45 17.79 14.66 -8.11
N TYR A 46 17.73 13.67 -7.24
CA TYR A 46 16.49 13.04 -6.83
C TYR A 46 16.15 13.42 -5.39
N ASP A 47 14.86 13.51 -5.07
CA ASP A 47 14.43 13.55 -3.69
C ASP A 47 14.40 12.13 -3.13
N LYS A 48 14.07 12.03 -1.84
CA LYS A 48 13.94 10.77 -1.12
C LYS A 48 12.90 9.80 -1.71
N TYR A 49 12.02 10.26 -2.58
CA TYR A 49 11.02 9.44 -3.28
C TYR A 49 11.45 9.10 -4.71
N ARG A 50 12.70 9.41 -5.07
CA ARG A 50 13.23 9.27 -6.43
C ARG A 50 12.45 10.08 -7.47
N PHE A 51 11.85 11.20 -7.08
CA PHE A 51 11.47 12.23 -8.04
C PHE A 51 12.65 13.13 -8.31
N ILE A 52 12.75 13.68 -9.52
CA ILE A 52 13.77 14.66 -9.82
C ILE A 52 13.52 15.90 -8.95
N SER A 53 14.42 16.12 -7.98
CA SER A 53 14.41 17.22 -7.04
C SER A 53 15.16 18.44 -7.58
N LYS A 54 16.11 18.24 -8.50
CA LYS A 54 16.84 19.34 -9.14
C LYS A 54 17.43 18.86 -10.47
N LEU A 55 17.46 19.72 -11.47
CA LEU A 55 18.25 19.49 -12.67
C LEU A 55 19.30 20.60 -12.72
N GLU A 56 20.56 20.23 -12.50
CA GLU A 56 21.71 21.12 -12.60
C GLU A 56 22.38 20.94 -13.96
N TYR A 57 22.84 22.05 -14.54
CA TYR A 57 23.72 22.05 -15.70
C TYR A 57 25.07 22.62 -15.30
N GLU A 58 26.15 21.91 -15.61
CA GLU A 58 27.54 22.26 -15.32
C GLU A 58 28.25 22.92 -16.51
N GLY A 59 27.53 23.19 -17.61
CA GLY A 59 28.05 23.93 -18.76
C GLY A 59 27.94 25.44 -18.63
N LYS A 60 28.53 26.16 -19.58
CA LYS A 60 28.31 27.61 -19.73
C LYS A 60 26.85 27.89 -20.07
N GLU A 61 26.21 28.83 -19.38
CA GLU A 61 24.79 29.22 -19.60
C GLU A 61 24.48 29.57 -21.06
N GLU A 62 25.46 30.09 -21.80
CA GLU A 62 25.39 30.42 -23.23
C GLU A 62 25.01 29.20 -24.11
N ASN A 63 25.28 27.99 -23.61
CA ASN A 63 25.00 26.71 -24.25
C ASN A 63 23.83 25.96 -23.61
N LEU A 64 23.12 26.59 -22.67
CA LEU A 64 21.95 26.00 -22.03
C LEU A 64 20.78 26.08 -23.03
N ASP A 65 20.32 24.92 -23.50
CA ASP A 65 19.17 24.82 -24.39
C ASP A 65 17.94 25.48 -23.71
N GLN A 66 17.17 26.26 -24.47
CA GLN A 66 15.93 26.91 -24.01
C GLN A 66 14.98 25.91 -23.31
N THR A 67 14.99 24.66 -23.77
CA THR A 67 14.24 23.53 -23.21
C THR A 67 14.51 23.27 -21.71
N LEU A 68 15.72 23.60 -21.20
CA LEU A 68 16.07 23.44 -19.78
C LEU A 68 15.60 24.59 -18.89
N LEU A 69 15.69 25.81 -19.42
CA LEU A 69 15.08 26.98 -18.79
C LEU A 69 13.58 26.76 -18.65
N ASP A 70 12.97 26.22 -19.71
CA ASP A 70 11.57 25.85 -19.76
C ASP A 70 11.26 24.68 -18.78
N PHE A 71 12.12 23.67 -18.64
CA PHE A 71 11.89 22.58 -17.66
C PHE A 71 11.85 23.08 -16.21
N ASN A 72 12.82 23.88 -15.80
CA ASN A 72 12.82 24.45 -14.44
C ASN A 72 11.65 25.42 -14.26
N HIS A 73 11.29 26.17 -15.30
CA HIS A 73 10.12 27.04 -15.32
C HIS A 73 8.81 26.24 -15.14
N PHE A 74 8.56 25.22 -15.96
CA PHE A 74 7.38 24.35 -15.92
C PHE A 74 7.29 23.51 -14.65
N ARG A 75 8.42 23.15 -14.05
CA ARG A 75 8.43 22.45 -12.77
C ARG A 75 8.02 23.35 -11.61
N ASN A 76 8.39 24.63 -11.66
CA ASN A 76 8.03 25.61 -10.63
C ASN A 76 6.61 26.17 -10.81
N GLN A 77 6.00 25.97 -11.98
CA GLN A 77 4.58 26.23 -12.19
C GLN A 77 3.74 25.17 -11.47
N LYS A 78 3.26 25.54 -10.28
CA LYS A 78 2.31 24.75 -9.52
C LYS A 78 0.92 24.92 -10.10
N VAL A 79 0.40 23.87 -10.73
CA VAL A 79 -1.00 23.84 -11.22
C VAL A 79 -1.80 23.00 -10.24
N ALA A 80 -2.83 23.56 -9.61
CA ALA A 80 -3.74 22.77 -8.79
C ALA A 80 -4.44 21.74 -9.68
N ARG A 81 -4.34 20.47 -9.31
CA ARG A 81 -5.02 19.36 -10.00
C ARG A 81 -5.84 18.55 -9.02
N GLU A 82 -6.89 17.96 -9.58
CA GLU A 82 -7.77 17.02 -8.90
C GLU A 82 -7.87 15.78 -9.80
N GLU A 83 -7.69 14.61 -9.21
CA GLU A 83 -7.74 13.34 -9.94
C GLU A 83 -8.49 12.29 -9.12
N ASP A 84 -9.20 11.44 -9.84
CA ASP A 84 -9.96 10.32 -9.27
C ASP A 84 -9.31 8.99 -9.62
N PHE A 85 -9.41 8.05 -8.69
CA PHE A 85 -9.08 6.66 -8.95
C PHE A 85 -9.98 5.71 -8.18
N ILE A 86 -10.07 4.47 -8.66
CA ILE A 86 -11.03 3.49 -8.14
C ILE A 86 -10.33 2.48 -7.26
N LEU A 87 -10.90 2.27 -6.07
CA LEU A 87 -10.57 1.18 -5.17
C LEU A 87 -11.78 0.26 -5.00
N PHE A 88 -11.53 -0.95 -4.52
CA PHE A 88 -12.56 -1.97 -4.35
C PHE A 88 -12.58 -2.48 -2.93
N SER A 89 -13.75 -2.47 -2.31
CA SER A 89 -13.98 -3.02 -0.97
C SER A 89 -14.84 -4.28 -1.03
N GLN A 90 -14.79 -5.08 0.04
CA GLN A 90 -15.67 -6.25 0.17
C GLN A 90 -17.14 -5.86 0.45
N LEU A 91 -17.37 -4.65 0.95
CA LEU A 91 -18.68 -4.11 1.28
C LEU A 91 -18.92 -2.81 0.51
N PRO A 92 -20.17 -2.49 0.12
CA PRO A 92 -20.47 -1.27 -0.60
C PRO A 92 -20.26 -0.03 0.26
N LEU A 93 -19.58 0.97 -0.29
CA LEU A 93 -19.58 2.33 0.25
C LEU A 93 -20.93 2.98 -0.05
N LYS A 94 -21.59 3.57 0.95
CA LYS A 94 -22.92 4.20 0.82
C LYS A 94 -22.95 5.67 1.21
N GLY A 95 -21.80 6.23 1.57
CA GLY A 95 -21.67 7.62 1.99
C GLY A 95 -20.32 8.18 1.60
N CYS A 96 -20.12 9.47 1.86
CA CYS A 96 -18.88 10.18 1.58
C CYS A 96 -18.03 10.34 2.85
N PHE A 97 -16.71 10.27 2.69
CA PHE A 97 -15.76 10.64 3.74
C PHE A 97 -14.81 11.68 3.16
N GLU A 98 -14.60 12.78 3.88
CA GLU A 98 -13.73 13.86 3.45
C GLU A 98 -12.63 14.11 4.49
N SER A 99 -11.43 14.36 3.98
CA SER A 99 -10.27 14.84 4.74
C SER A 99 -9.55 15.90 3.92
N GLU A 100 -8.58 16.58 4.51
CA GLU A 100 -7.74 17.54 3.76
C GLU A 100 -6.92 16.89 2.64
N HIS A 101 -6.70 15.58 2.71
CA HIS A 101 -5.80 14.86 1.79
C HIS A 101 -6.54 14.14 0.66
N PHE A 102 -7.73 13.61 0.94
CA PHE A 102 -8.54 12.88 -0.04
C PHE A 102 -10.02 12.80 0.38
N VAL A 103 -10.87 12.51 -0.61
CA VAL A 103 -12.30 12.22 -0.44
C VAL A 103 -12.59 10.79 -0.91
N LEU A 104 -13.35 10.03 -0.13
CA LEU A 104 -13.91 8.73 -0.52
C LEU A 104 -15.39 8.92 -0.85
N PHE A 105 -15.85 8.37 -1.97
CA PHE A 105 -17.25 8.47 -2.37
C PHE A 105 -17.67 7.29 -3.25
N PRO A 106 -18.95 6.87 -3.21
CA PRO A 106 -19.38 5.68 -3.92
C PRO A 106 -19.59 5.94 -5.40
N ILE A 107 -19.42 4.89 -6.20
CA ILE A 107 -19.85 4.89 -7.61
C ILE A 107 -21.34 4.54 -7.66
N THR A 108 -22.15 5.42 -8.22
CA THR A 108 -23.61 5.28 -8.29
C THR A 108 -24.12 4.65 -9.58
N GLU A 109 -23.25 4.45 -10.57
CA GLU A 109 -23.59 3.83 -11.86
C GLU A 109 -24.03 2.35 -11.67
N PRO A 110 -25.27 1.99 -12.03
CA PRO A 110 -25.79 0.63 -11.76
C PRO A 110 -25.07 -0.48 -12.53
N ASN A 111 -24.53 -0.17 -13.73
CA ASN A 111 -23.94 -1.15 -14.63
C ASN A 111 -22.52 -1.57 -14.25
N VAL A 112 -21.89 -0.86 -13.32
CA VAL A 112 -20.50 -1.09 -12.90
C VAL A 112 -20.40 -1.64 -11.48
N THR A 113 -21.52 -1.83 -10.78
CA THR A 113 -21.54 -2.40 -9.43
C THR A 113 -21.77 -3.93 -9.47
N PRO A 114 -21.12 -4.70 -8.57
CA PRO A 114 -21.36 -6.13 -8.49
C PRO A 114 -22.81 -6.46 -8.17
N LYS A 115 -23.36 -7.48 -8.84
CA LYS A 115 -24.67 -8.07 -8.49
C LYS A 115 -24.59 -9.12 -7.40
N ASN A 116 -23.37 -9.56 -7.07
CA ASN A 116 -23.11 -10.62 -6.12
C ASN A 116 -22.67 -10.04 -4.78
N PHE A 117 -23.08 -10.70 -3.72
CA PHE A 117 -22.81 -10.33 -2.34
C PHE A 117 -21.32 -10.23 -1.99
N PHE A 118 -20.52 -11.20 -2.44
CA PHE A 118 -19.07 -11.22 -2.23
C PHE A 118 -18.31 -10.53 -3.36
N GLY A 119 -18.91 -9.48 -3.93
CA GLY A 119 -18.32 -8.70 -4.99
C GLY A 119 -17.22 -7.76 -4.51
N ASP A 120 -16.38 -7.35 -5.46
CA ASP A 120 -15.44 -6.25 -5.29
C ASP A 120 -16.18 -4.94 -5.60
N TRP A 121 -16.67 -4.27 -4.56
CA TRP A 121 -17.51 -3.08 -4.66
C TRP A 121 -16.65 -1.85 -4.97
N PRO A 122 -16.83 -1.20 -6.13
CA PRO A 122 -16.05 -0.02 -6.49
C PRO A 122 -16.46 1.20 -5.67
N PHE A 123 -15.47 1.99 -5.29
CA PHE A 123 -15.64 3.36 -4.82
C PHE A 123 -14.51 4.23 -5.34
N ALA A 124 -14.78 5.53 -5.51
CA ALA A 124 -13.78 6.48 -5.96
C ALA A 124 -13.04 7.12 -4.78
N VAL A 125 -11.78 7.45 -5.04
CA VAL A 125 -10.94 8.27 -4.21
C VAL A 125 -10.51 9.46 -5.02
N ARG A 126 -10.81 10.66 -4.51
CA ARG A 126 -10.41 11.93 -5.10
C ARG A 126 -9.28 12.55 -4.32
N VAL A 127 -8.27 13.01 -5.02
CA VAL A 127 -7.10 13.67 -4.43
C VAL A 127 -6.85 15.00 -5.09
N LYS A 128 -6.37 15.95 -4.29
CA LYS A 128 -5.85 17.23 -4.78
C LYS A 128 -4.34 17.24 -4.65
N PHE A 129 -3.64 17.66 -5.69
CA PHE A 129 -2.18 17.77 -5.66
C PHE A 129 -1.66 18.92 -6.52
N GLU A 130 -0.45 19.36 -6.20
CA GLU A 130 0.29 20.30 -7.02
C GLU A 130 0.87 19.57 -8.25
N GLY A 131 0.24 19.79 -9.40
CA GLY A 131 0.66 19.27 -10.70
C GLY A 131 1.74 20.12 -11.37
N SER A 132 2.00 19.81 -12.63
CA SER A 132 2.87 20.52 -13.57
C SER A 132 2.18 20.59 -14.93
N PRO A 133 2.56 21.50 -15.84
CA PRO A 133 2.11 21.45 -17.23
C PRO A 133 2.55 20.18 -17.98
N ILE A 134 3.55 19.43 -17.46
CA ILE A 134 4.05 18.20 -18.06
C ILE A 134 3.21 17.01 -17.57
N GLU A 135 2.37 16.45 -18.46
CA GLU A 135 1.43 15.38 -18.11
C GLU A 135 2.09 14.13 -17.54
N ALA A 136 3.22 13.70 -18.12
CA ALA A 136 3.95 12.53 -17.63
C ALA A 136 4.36 12.66 -16.15
N LEU A 137 4.74 13.86 -15.70
CA LEU A 137 5.06 14.09 -14.29
C LEU A 137 3.83 13.97 -13.41
N ASN A 138 2.66 14.42 -13.87
CA ASN A 138 1.41 14.28 -13.14
C ASN A 138 1.00 12.81 -13.05
N THR A 139 1.08 12.06 -14.15
CA THR A 139 0.83 10.61 -14.17
C THR A 139 1.69 9.86 -13.15
N HIS A 140 2.98 10.20 -13.05
CA HIS A 140 3.82 9.61 -12.01
C HIS A 140 3.41 10.05 -10.60
N ARG A 141 3.19 11.35 -10.37
CA ARG A 141 2.77 11.87 -9.05
C ARG A 141 1.49 11.22 -8.57
N ILE A 142 0.47 11.12 -9.43
CA ILE A 142 -0.80 10.51 -9.07
C ILE A 142 -0.63 9.03 -8.75
N ARG A 143 0.21 8.28 -9.50
CA ARG A 143 0.53 6.88 -9.15
C ARG A 143 1.12 6.73 -7.76
N PHE A 144 2.06 7.59 -7.39
CA PHE A 144 2.63 7.55 -6.03
C PHE A 144 1.58 7.86 -4.95
N ILE A 145 0.73 8.87 -5.17
CA ILE A 145 -0.37 9.20 -4.27
C ILE A 145 -1.36 8.02 -4.16
N GLN A 146 -1.69 7.38 -5.29
CA GLN A 146 -2.54 6.19 -5.35
C GLN A 146 -1.96 5.04 -4.53
N TYR A 147 -0.67 4.72 -4.70
CA TYR A 147 0.01 3.69 -3.90
C TYR A 147 -0.01 4.04 -2.41
N GLU A 148 0.32 5.27 -2.08
CA GLU A 148 0.37 5.74 -0.70
C GLU A 148 -0.98 5.62 -0.01
N ILE A 149 -2.03 6.18 -0.60
CA ILE A 149 -3.40 6.13 -0.06
C ILE A 149 -3.90 4.70 -0.02
N ARG A 150 -3.69 3.91 -1.06
CA ARG A 150 -4.11 2.50 -1.08
C ARG A 150 -3.49 1.71 0.07
N PHE A 151 -2.19 1.87 0.30
CA PHE A 151 -1.51 1.16 1.39
C PHE A 151 -1.97 1.69 2.75
N LEU A 152 -2.08 3.01 2.92
CA LEU A 152 -2.62 3.63 4.12
C LEU A 152 -4.01 3.07 4.45
N LEU A 153 -4.94 3.13 3.51
CA LEU A 153 -6.30 2.63 3.69
C LEU A 153 -6.29 1.14 4.03
N ASN A 154 -5.56 0.31 3.27
CA ASN A 154 -5.43 -1.13 3.57
C ASN A 154 -4.83 -1.42 4.95
N ALA A 155 -4.05 -0.51 5.54
CA ALA A 155 -3.53 -0.65 6.89
C ALA A 155 -4.57 -0.24 7.94
N LEU A 156 -5.29 0.86 7.72
CA LEU A 156 -6.23 1.44 8.68
C LEU A 156 -7.59 0.73 8.71
N ILE A 157 -8.17 0.38 7.57
CA ILE A 157 -9.49 -0.25 7.58
C ILE A 157 -9.39 -1.74 7.91
N ARG A 158 -10.45 -2.33 8.47
CA ARG A 158 -10.46 -3.77 8.77
C ARG A 158 -10.49 -4.61 7.50
N ASP A 159 -11.28 -4.19 6.53
CA ASP A 159 -11.55 -4.96 5.33
C ASP A 159 -10.37 -4.90 4.35
N SER A 160 -10.24 -5.90 3.47
CA SER A 160 -9.22 -5.84 2.44
C SER A 160 -9.67 -4.91 1.31
N LEU A 161 -8.86 -3.91 0.98
CA LEU A 161 -9.05 -3.19 -0.27
C LEU A 161 -8.29 -3.90 -1.39
N LYS A 162 -9.02 -4.14 -2.47
CA LYS A 162 -8.45 -4.60 -3.72
C LYS A 162 -8.25 -3.43 -4.67
N PHE A 163 -7.36 -3.66 -5.60
CA PHE A 163 -6.98 -2.78 -6.67
C PHE A 163 -6.72 -3.70 -7.86
N TYR A 164 -7.14 -3.29 -9.05
CA TYR A 164 -6.76 -4.00 -10.26
C TYR A 164 -5.44 -3.44 -10.76
N PRO A 165 -4.53 -4.31 -11.24
CA PRO A 165 -3.28 -3.85 -11.83
C PRO A 165 -3.58 -2.91 -13.00
N GLU A 166 -2.81 -1.84 -13.13
CA GLU A 166 -2.94 -0.88 -14.24
C GLU A 166 -2.62 -1.51 -15.60
N PHE A 167 -1.84 -2.59 -15.61
CA PHE A 167 -1.43 -3.27 -16.83
C PHE A 167 -2.56 -4.12 -17.41
N ASP A 168 -2.56 -4.22 -18.74
CA ASP A 168 -3.44 -5.06 -19.54
C ASP A 168 -3.24 -6.55 -19.21
N ARG A 169 -3.78 -6.98 -18.08
CA ARG A 169 -3.85 -8.39 -17.71
C ARG A 169 -5.09 -8.97 -18.38
N GLN A 170 -4.90 -9.96 -19.23
CA GLN A 170 -6.00 -10.71 -19.83
C GLN A 170 -6.07 -12.09 -19.18
N GLU A 171 -7.27 -12.51 -18.79
CA GLU A 171 -7.53 -13.81 -18.18
C GLU A 171 -8.73 -14.51 -18.79
N TRP A 172 -8.74 -15.83 -18.65
CA TRP A 172 -9.93 -16.64 -18.91
C TRP A 172 -10.95 -16.38 -17.82
N THR A 173 -12.09 -15.82 -18.21
CA THR A 173 -13.25 -15.55 -17.37
C THR A 173 -14.40 -16.47 -17.76
N LEU A 174 -15.35 -16.69 -16.85
CA LEU A 174 -16.59 -17.40 -17.15
C LEU A 174 -17.73 -16.39 -17.24
N SER A 175 -18.34 -16.27 -18.42
CA SER A 175 -19.57 -15.52 -18.64
C SER A 175 -20.77 -16.46 -18.52
N PHE A 176 -21.85 -15.99 -17.93
CA PHE A 176 -23.08 -16.75 -17.74
C PHE A 176 -24.24 -16.02 -18.41
N PRO A 177 -24.30 -16.00 -19.76
CA PRO A 177 -25.43 -15.39 -20.48
C PRO A 177 -26.74 -16.13 -20.19
N GLU A 178 -26.65 -17.43 -19.89
CA GLU A 178 -27.75 -18.27 -19.42
C GLU A 178 -27.34 -19.00 -18.13
N ILE A 179 -28.28 -19.15 -17.18
CA ILE A 179 -28.04 -19.86 -15.92
C ILE A 179 -27.57 -21.29 -16.20
N GLY A 180 -26.45 -21.68 -15.58
CA GLY A 180 -25.90 -23.03 -15.69
C GLY A 180 -25.12 -23.32 -16.97
N LYS A 181 -24.96 -22.36 -17.88
CA LYS A 181 -24.17 -22.50 -19.11
C LYS A 181 -23.00 -21.51 -19.13
N PRO A 182 -21.90 -21.80 -18.41
CA PRO A 182 -20.72 -20.96 -18.44
C PRO A 182 -20.06 -21.01 -19.82
N ILE A 183 -19.73 -19.84 -20.38
CA ILE A 183 -18.91 -19.70 -21.57
C ILE A 183 -17.56 -19.13 -21.15
N PRO A 184 -16.43 -19.83 -21.41
CA PRO A 184 -15.11 -19.30 -21.16
C PRO A 184 -14.78 -18.20 -22.18
N GLU A 185 -14.31 -17.06 -21.71
CA GLU A 185 -13.96 -15.92 -22.54
C GLU A 185 -12.65 -15.31 -22.06
N TYR A 186 -11.75 -15.03 -23.00
CA TYR A 186 -10.49 -14.36 -22.71
C TYR A 186 -10.72 -12.84 -22.72
N ARG A 187 -10.77 -12.23 -21.55
CA ARG A 187 -11.11 -10.81 -21.38
C ARG A 187 -10.01 -10.07 -20.63
N ARG A 188 -9.90 -8.76 -20.89
CA ARG A 188 -9.09 -7.86 -20.07
C ARG A 188 -9.71 -7.76 -18.67
N ILE A 189 -8.89 -7.98 -17.65
CA ILE A 189 -9.24 -7.64 -16.27
C ILE A 189 -9.02 -6.16 -16.08
N GLY A 190 -10.02 -5.51 -15.52
CA GLY A 190 -9.91 -4.11 -15.15
C GLY A 190 -11.27 -3.54 -14.87
N TYR A 191 -11.25 -2.26 -14.54
CA TYR A 191 -12.42 -1.46 -14.30
C TYR A 191 -12.17 -0.10 -14.94
N SER A 192 -13.12 0.35 -15.74
CA SER A 192 -13.11 1.69 -16.33
C SER A 192 -14.50 2.25 -16.18
N LEU A 193 -14.57 3.49 -15.74
CA LEU A 193 -15.79 4.27 -15.86
C LEU A 193 -15.88 4.82 -17.28
N ILE A 194 -17.12 5.00 -17.75
CA ILE A 194 -17.38 5.67 -19.04
C ILE A 194 -17.31 7.18 -18.84
N GLU A 195 -17.77 7.66 -17.70
CA GLU A 195 -17.83 9.08 -17.33
C GLU A 195 -17.00 9.35 -16.07
N GLU A 196 -16.58 10.59 -15.89
CA GLU A 196 -15.92 11.00 -14.65
C GLU A 196 -16.91 10.92 -13.48
N PRO A 197 -16.54 10.27 -12.37
CA PRO A 197 -17.47 10.09 -11.27
C PRO A 197 -17.68 11.43 -10.54
N SER A 198 -18.93 11.84 -10.38
CA SER A 198 -19.27 13.01 -9.56
C SER A 198 -19.44 12.60 -8.10
N ILE A 199 -19.00 13.43 -7.15
CA ILE A 199 -19.31 13.23 -5.73
C ILE A 199 -20.83 13.34 -5.54
N PRO A 200 -21.51 12.26 -5.13
CA PRO A 200 -22.94 12.28 -4.95
C PRO A 200 -23.33 13.09 -3.70
N GLN A 201 -24.48 13.76 -3.76
CA GLN A 201 -25.08 14.44 -2.59
C GLN A 201 -25.78 13.43 -1.67
N ILE A 202 -24.98 12.63 -0.97
CA ILE A 202 -25.43 11.60 -0.03
C ILE A 202 -24.83 11.84 1.36
N GLY A 203 -25.29 11.07 2.35
CA GLY A 203 -24.81 11.17 3.72
C GLY A 203 -23.34 10.75 3.89
N GLU A 204 -22.85 10.87 5.12
CA GLU A 204 -21.49 10.48 5.49
C GLU A 204 -21.33 8.95 5.62
N VAL A 205 -20.10 8.47 5.48
CA VAL A 205 -19.77 7.07 5.77
C VAL A 205 -20.03 6.76 7.25
N PRO A 206 -20.76 5.68 7.58
CA PRO A 206 -21.01 5.31 8.97
C PRO A 206 -19.72 5.06 9.75
N LEU A 207 -19.64 5.66 10.94
CA LEU A 207 -18.53 5.50 11.88
C LEU A 207 -18.87 4.49 12.97
N VAL A 208 -17.91 3.63 13.31
CA VAL A 208 -18.02 2.63 14.38
C VAL A 208 -17.01 2.97 15.47
N PRO A 209 -17.36 2.87 16.77
CA PRO A 209 -16.39 3.08 17.85
C PRO A 209 -15.09 2.31 17.61
N TYR A 210 -13.96 3.00 17.79
CA TYR A 210 -12.62 2.45 17.56
C TYR A 210 -12.44 1.04 18.14
N GLU A 211 -12.81 0.83 19.40
CA GLU A 211 -12.64 -0.44 20.09
C GLU A 211 -13.48 -1.55 19.45
N ASP A 212 -14.71 -1.24 19.06
CA ASP A 212 -15.61 -2.20 18.42
C ASP A 212 -15.13 -2.55 17.01
N TYR A 213 -14.69 -1.55 16.24
CA TYR A 213 -14.28 -1.71 14.85
C TYR A 213 -13.12 -2.71 14.70
N TYR A 214 -12.07 -2.58 15.51
CA TYR A 214 -10.88 -3.44 15.42
C TYR A 214 -10.99 -4.73 16.22
N ASN A 215 -11.86 -4.82 17.23
CA ASN A 215 -12.07 -6.07 17.97
C ASN A 215 -13.04 -7.04 17.29
N GLN A 216 -13.82 -6.56 16.33
CA GLN A 216 -14.77 -7.39 15.60
C GLN A 216 -14.07 -8.52 14.83
N ILE A 217 -14.66 -9.72 14.93
CA ILE A 217 -14.22 -10.92 14.21
C ILE A 217 -15.25 -11.24 13.12
N GLY A 218 -14.81 -11.20 11.86
CA GLY A 218 -15.65 -11.51 10.71
C GLY A 218 -16.72 -10.47 10.39
N LEU A 219 -17.45 -10.72 9.31
CA LEU A 219 -18.60 -9.92 8.90
C LEU A 219 -19.85 -10.42 9.64
N ARG A 220 -20.62 -9.50 10.23
CA ARG A 220 -21.94 -9.82 10.76
C ARG A 220 -22.95 -9.76 9.63
N LEU A 221 -23.94 -10.66 9.63
CA LEU A 221 -25.01 -10.72 8.61
C LEU A 221 -25.89 -9.46 8.56
N GLU A 222 -25.73 -8.52 9.48
CA GLU A 222 -26.48 -7.26 9.53
C GLU A 222 -25.64 -6.09 8.99
N GLU A 223 -24.34 -6.31 8.73
CA GLU A 223 -23.39 -5.28 8.33
C GLU A 223 -23.11 -5.36 6.83
N TRP A 224 -24.05 -4.82 6.06
CA TRP A 224 -24.02 -4.77 4.59
C TRP A 224 -23.46 -3.47 4.02
N GLU A 225 -22.55 -2.82 4.74
CA GLU A 225 -22.02 -1.52 4.34
C GLU A 225 -20.59 -1.34 4.82
N PHE A 226 -19.81 -0.64 4.00
CA PHE A 226 -18.48 -0.20 4.37
C PHE A 226 -18.57 0.82 5.49
N LYS A 227 -17.77 0.61 6.53
CA LYS A 227 -17.71 1.49 7.71
C LYS A 227 -16.27 1.88 8.01
N LEU A 228 -16.12 3.02 8.67
CA LEU A 228 -14.84 3.52 9.14
C LEU A 228 -14.80 3.53 10.68
N PRO A 229 -13.62 3.41 11.30
CA PRO A 229 -13.51 3.63 12.74
C PRO A 229 -13.77 5.10 13.09
N SER A 230 -14.31 5.38 14.27
CA SER A 230 -14.67 6.73 14.70
C SER A 230 -13.49 7.69 14.78
N ASN A 231 -12.27 7.17 14.92
CA ASN A 231 -11.02 7.93 14.91
C ASN A 231 -10.32 7.92 13.54
N PHE A 232 -11.01 7.56 12.45
CA PHE A 232 -10.38 7.41 11.14
C PHE A 232 -9.70 8.68 10.64
N LEU A 233 -10.34 9.85 10.82
CA LEU A 233 -9.75 11.14 10.46
C LEU A 233 -8.46 11.42 11.26
N ASP A 234 -8.45 11.10 12.56
CA ASP A 234 -7.26 11.25 13.41
C ASP A 234 -6.11 10.35 12.91
N LEU A 235 -6.43 9.13 12.46
CA LEU A 235 -5.44 8.20 11.92
C LEU A 235 -4.85 8.71 10.60
N VAL A 236 -5.68 9.28 9.72
CA VAL A 236 -5.22 9.92 8.48
C VAL A 236 -4.29 11.09 8.81
N ASN A 237 -4.70 11.98 9.70
CA ASN A 237 -3.89 13.13 10.09
C ASN A 237 -2.57 12.70 10.77
N ALA A 238 -2.61 11.69 11.63
CA ALA A 238 -1.43 11.11 12.27
C ALA A 238 -0.42 10.58 11.24
N TYR A 239 -0.90 9.95 10.16
CA TYR A 239 -0.05 9.48 9.07
C TYR A 239 0.67 10.61 8.34
N TYR A 240 -0.06 11.67 7.97
CA TYR A 240 0.55 12.81 7.28
C TYR A 240 1.46 13.65 8.19
N ALA A 241 1.30 13.54 9.52
CA ALA A 241 2.19 14.13 10.51
C ALA A 241 3.48 13.32 10.79
N LEU A 242 3.62 12.10 10.25
CA LEU A 242 4.82 11.28 10.49
C LEU A 242 6.09 11.91 9.91
N SER A 243 7.21 11.74 10.61
CA SER A 243 8.53 11.99 10.04
C SER A 243 8.77 11.10 8.82
N SER A 244 9.66 11.52 7.91
CA SER A 244 9.92 10.77 6.68
C SER A 244 10.28 9.30 6.91
N GLY A 245 11.17 9.01 7.88
CA GLY A 245 11.58 7.65 8.17
C GLY A 245 10.46 6.81 8.81
N ASN A 246 9.58 7.44 9.58
CA ASN A 246 8.40 6.75 10.13
C ASN A 246 7.37 6.46 9.05
N LYS A 247 7.10 7.44 8.18
CA LYS A 247 6.19 7.31 7.05
C LYS A 247 6.61 6.17 6.13
N GLU A 248 7.90 6.07 5.82
CA GLU A 248 8.46 4.99 5.00
C GLU A 248 8.31 3.61 5.65
N ARG A 249 8.56 3.50 6.97
CA ARG A 249 8.34 2.24 7.72
C ARG A 249 6.88 1.83 7.74
N PHE A 250 5.98 2.79 7.96
CA PHE A 250 4.54 2.54 7.96
C PHE A 250 4.06 2.09 6.58
N ILE A 251 4.52 2.72 5.50
CA ILE A 251 4.18 2.31 4.13
C ILE A 251 4.72 0.93 3.80
N ARG A 252 5.95 0.60 4.19
CA ARG A 252 6.50 -0.76 4.04
C ARG A 252 5.65 -1.81 4.78
N ALA A 253 5.24 -1.51 6.01
CA ALA A 253 4.34 -2.39 6.75
C ALA A 253 2.98 -2.55 6.04
N SER A 254 2.43 -1.44 5.56
CA SER A 254 1.14 -1.38 4.84
C SER A 254 1.18 -2.12 3.49
N TYR A 255 2.31 -2.07 2.78
CA TYR A 255 2.57 -2.88 1.60
C TYR A 255 2.46 -4.37 1.92
N TRP A 256 3.08 -4.84 3.01
CA TRP A 256 3.00 -6.25 3.41
C TRP A 256 1.59 -6.67 3.84
N VAL A 257 0.80 -5.78 4.45
CA VAL A 257 -0.64 -6.02 4.70
C VAL A 257 -1.38 -6.22 3.38
N ASN A 258 -1.14 -5.35 2.41
CA ASN A 258 -1.73 -5.48 1.08
C ASN A 258 -1.32 -6.82 0.40
N ILE A 259 -0.04 -7.20 0.48
CA ILE A 259 0.42 -8.50 -0.04
C ILE A 259 -0.27 -9.65 0.67
N ALA A 260 -0.44 -9.58 1.99
CA ALA A 260 -1.17 -10.58 2.75
C ALA A 260 -2.59 -10.75 2.15
N HIS A 261 -3.36 -9.67 2.02
CA HIS A 261 -4.69 -9.74 1.41
C HIS A 261 -4.69 -10.32 0.00
N PHE A 262 -3.71 -9.96 -0.82
CA PHE A 262 -3.57 -10.47 -2.18
C PHE A 262 -3.35 -12.00 -2.22
N VAL A 263 -2.52 -12.54 -1.33
CA VAL A 263 -2.20 -13.98 -1.32
C VAL A 263 -3.16 -14.82 -0.45
N TYR A 264 -4.05 -14.19 0.32
CA TYR A 264 -4.95 -14.86 1.30
C TYR A 264 -5.68 -16.08 0.73
N LEU A 265 -6.16 -15.97 -0.52
CA LEU A 265 -6.95 -17.03 -1.18
C LEU A 265 -6.08 -18.11 -1.83
N ASN A 266 -4.79 -17.84 -2.06
CA ASN A 266 -3.88 -18.71 -2.81
C ASN A 266 -2.84 -19.41 -1.93
N SER A 267 -2.37 -18.77 -0.86
CA SER A 267 -1.46 -19.36 0.12
C SER A 267 -1.65 -18.74 1.50
N ARG A 268 -2.10 -19.57 2.43
CA ARG A 268 -2.26 -19.23 3.84
C ARG A 268 -0.91 -19.06 4.55
N SER A 269 0.10 -19.81 4.13
CA SER A 269 1.46 -19.69 4.64
C SER A 269 2.08 -18.35 4.27
N LEU A 270 1.95 -17.93 3.00
CA LEU A 270 2.40 -16.62 2.55
C LEU A 270 1.59 -15.48 3.17
N TYR A 271 0.28 -15.67 3.37
CA TYR A 271 -0.56 -14.72 4.11
C TYR A 271 0.02 -14.47 5.51
N TYR A 272 0.24 -15.54 6.27
CA TYR A 272 0.80 -15.46 7.62
C TYR A 272 2.17 -14.79 7.62
N GLN A 273 3.08 -15.21 6.73
CA GLN A 273 4.41 -14.64 6.61
C GLN A 273 4.37 -13.13 6.30
N SER A 274 3.46 -12.72 5.41
CA SER A 274 3.31 -11.31 5.02
C SER A 274 2.81 -10.45 6.19
N LEU A 275 1.89 -10.95 7.02
CA LEU A 275 1.48 -10.26 8.25
C LEU A 275 2.64 -10.08 9.23
N VAL A 276 3.52 -11.08 9.39
CA VAL A 276 4.70 -10.94 10.24
C VAL A 276 5.73 -9.98 9.63
N ASN A 277 5.95 -10.02 8.32
CA ASN A 277 6.81 -9.06 7.63
C ASN A 277 6.31 -7.61 7.80
N ALA A 278 4.99 -7.40 7.86
CA ALA A 278 4.41 -6.10 8.17
C ALA A 278 4.81 -5.61 9.57
N LEU A 279 4.72 -6.48 10.59
CA LEU A 279 5.19 -6.17 11.96
C LEU A 279 6.69 -5.88 12.00
N GLU A 280 7.48 -6.73 11.33
CA GLU A 280 8.92 -6.56 11.27
C GLU A 280 9.27 -5.21 10.61
N SER A 281 8.51 -4.74 9.62
CA SER A 281 8.79 -3.49 8.89
C SER A 281 8.63 -2.21 9.73
N LEU A 282 7.95 -2.26 10.88
CA LEU A 282 7.77 -1.11 11.77
C LEU A 282 9.04 -0.77 12.56
N VAL A 283 10.00 -1.70 12.65
CA VAL A 283 11.24 -1.51 13.40
C VAL A 283 12.33 -0.95 12.48
N PRO A 284 13.16 0.03 12.93
CA PRO A 284 14.22 0.62 12.12
C PRO A 284 15.12 -0.44 11.48
N PRO A 285 15.52 -0.33 10.20
CA PRO A 285 16.36 -1.34 9.55
C PRO A 285 17.78 -1.37 10.13
N GLU A 286 18.24 -0.24 10.67
CA GLU A 286 19.56 -0.09 11.25
C GLU A 286 19.62 -0.73 12.62
N VAL A 287 20.65 -1.56 12.82
CA VAL A 287 20.94 -2.08 14.15
C VAL A 287 21.64 -1.01 14.95
N VAL A 288 21.03 -0.57 16.04
CA VAL A 288 21.62 0.47 16.89
C VAL A 288 22.73 -0.17 17.70
N GLU A 289 23.94 0.35 17.54
CA GLU A 289 25.06 0.04 18.41
C GLU A 289 24.77 0.59 19.81
N GLN A 290 24.81 -0.28 20.82
CA GLN A 290 24.61 0.07 22.22
C GLN A 290 25.87 -0.29 23.02
N ASN A 291 26.17 0.52 24.03
CA ASN A 291 27.24 0.22 24.98
C ASN A 291 26.63 -0.33 26.26
N CYS A 292 27.17 -1.46 26.74
CA CYS A 292 26.81 -1.97 28.07
C CYS A 292 27.24 -0.95 29.13
N SER A 293 26.30 -0.51 29.98
CA SER A 293 26.58 0.46 31.05
C SER A 293 27.55 -0.05 32.11
N GLU A 294 27.68 -1.37 32.27
CA GLU A 294 28.55 -1.99 33.28
C GLU A 294 29.96 -2.27 32.77
N CYS A 295 30.11 -2.81 31.55
CA CYS A 295 31.41 -3.25 31.04
C CYS A 295 31.92 -2.47 29.82
N GLY A 296 31.14 -1.51 29.30
CA GLY A 296 31.50 -0.70 28.13
C GLY A 296 31.57 -1.46 26.80
N LYS A 297 31.29 -2.77 26.77
CA LYS A 297 31.29 -3.55 25.54
C LYS A 297 30.16 -3.10 24.62
N LYS A 298 30.52 -2.89 23.35
CA LYS A 298 29.59 -2.66 22.25
C LYS A 298 28.79 -3.93 22.01
N PHE A 299 27.48 -3.80 21.94
CA PHE A 299 26.58 -4.85 21.49
C PHE A 299 25.53 -4.26 20.54
N TYR A 300 25.01 -5.10 19.68
CA TYR A 300 24.03 -4.73 18.68
C TYR A 300 22.65 -5.23 19.14
N SER A 301 21.62 -4.37 19.08
CA SER A 301 20.27 -4.82 19.40
C SER A 301 19.87 -5.96 18.45
N SER A 302 19.27 -7.01 19.00
CA SER A 302 18.73 -8.07 18.13
C SER A 302 17.44 -7.56 17.50
N ARG A 303 17.15 -7.93 16.24
CA ARG A 303 15.87 -7.62 15.61
C ARG A 303 14.68 -8.03 16.48
N SER A 304 14.79 -9.20 17.11
CA SER A 304 13.80 -9.73 18.04
C SER A 304 13.60 -8.86 19.29
N SER A 305 14.65 -8.28 19.86
CA SER A 305 14.53 -7.38 21.02
C SER A 305 13.86 -6.08 20.63
N ASP A 306 14.15 -5.54 19.45
CA ASP A 306 13.55 -4.29 18.99
C ASP A 306 12.06 -4.47 18.68
N ILE A 307 11.68 -5.61 18.11
CA ILE A 307 10.27 -5.94 17.92
C ILE A 307 9.57 -6.10 19.28
N ARG A 308 10.17 -6.81 20.25
CA ARG A 308 9.59 -6.94 21.60
C ARG A 308 9.40 -5.58 22.27
N LYS A 309 10.35 -4.66 22.10
CA LYS A 309 10.23 -3.28 22.60
C LYS A 309 9.04 -2.57 21.94
N MET A 310 8.96 -2.58 20.60
CA MET A 310 7.86 -1.99 19.85
C MET A 310 6.50 -2.57 20.27
N LEU A 311 6.41 -3.88 20.48
CA LEU A 311 5.18 -4.53 20.94
C LEU A 311 4.80 -4.14 22.37
N LYS A 312 5.77 -3.98 23.27
CA LYS A 312 5.47 -3.51 24.64
C LYS A 312 4.83 -2.12 24.63
N GLU A 313 5.24 -1.26 23.70
CA GLU A 313 4.72 0.10 23.54
C GLU A 313 3.35 0.14 22.85
N ASN A 314 3.08 -0.79 21.92
CA ASN A 314 1.89 -0.72 21.05
C ASN A 314 0.87 -1.84 21.27
N ALA A 315 1.20 -2.86 22.06
CA ALA A 315 0.37 -4.02 22.38
C ALA A 315 0.78 -4.64 23.73
N ASN A 316 0.75 -3.85 24.81
CA ASN A 316 1.12 -4.30 26.16
C ASN A 316 0.27 -5.47 26.72
N TRP A 317 -0.90 -5.71 26.12
CA TRP A 317 -1.78 -6.83 26.40
C TRP A 317 -1.33 -8.15 25.76
N LEU A 318 -0.41 -8.11 24.78
CA LEU A 318 0.11 -9.29 24.10
C LEU A 318 1.10 -10.02 25.03
N THR A 319 0.82 -11.29 25.32
CA THR A 319 1.66 -12.06 26.23
C THR A 319 2.95 -12.56 25.55
N ASN A 320 3.98 -12.82 26.35
CA ASN A 320 5.23 -13.45 25.86
C ASN A 320 4.99 -14.82 25.20
N LYS A 321 3.96 -15.55 25.66
CA LYS A 321 3.56 -16.83 25.10
C LYS A 321 3.03 -16.65 23.67
N GLU A 322 2.09 -15.74 23.48
CA GLU A 322 1.51 -15.45 22.15
C GLU A 322 2.55 -14.92 21.17
N PHE A 323 3.45 -14.06 21.63
CA PHE A 323 4.61 -13.66 20.83
C PHE A 323 5.43 -14.88 20.40
N SER A 324 5.80 -15.74 21.35
CA SER A 324 6.65 -16.90 21.04
C SER A 324 5.95 -17.88 20.07
N GLU A 325 4.63 -18.03 20.18
CA GLU A 325 3.81 -18.81 19.25
C GLU A 325 3.83 -18.23 17.84
N ILE A 326 3.62 -16.91 17.69
CA ILE A 326 3.63 -16.24 16.38
C ILE A 326 4.97 -16.44 15.67
N TRP A 327 6.08 -16.20 16.39
CA TRP A 327 7.43 -16.34 15.83
C TRP A 327 7.81 -17.79 15.55
N SER A 328 7.33 -18.74 16.35
CA SER A 328 7.52 -20.17 16.10
C SER A 328 6.87 -20.60 14.78
N ILE A 329 5.62 -20.17 14.53
CA ILE A 329 4.90 -20.45 13.28
C ILE A 329 5.64 -19.82 12.09
N ARG A 330 5.96 -18.51 12.19
CA ARG A 330 6.73 -17.81 11.14
C ARG A 330 8.05 -18.49 10.82
N SER A 331 8.81 -18.89 11.83
CA SER A 331 10.09 -19.58 11.63
C SER A 331 9.91 -20.89 10.87
N LYS A 332 8.94 -21.72 11.28
CA LYS A 332 8.66 -23.00 10.59
C LYS A 332 8.21 -22.81 9.14
N ILE A 333 7.37 -21.81 8.86
CA ILE A 333 6.95 -21.47 7.50
C ILE A 333 8.14 -21.00 6.66
N ALA A 334 8.91 -20.04 7.16
CA ALA A 334 10.04 -19.45 6.42
C ALA A 334 11.14 -20.47 6.08
N HIS A 335 11.35 -21.47 6.95
CA HIS A 335 12.32 -22.54 6.71
C HIS A 335 11.74 -23.76 5.97
N GLY A 336 10.48 -23.69 5.52
CA GLY A 336 9.83 -24.80 4.82
C GLY A 336 9.57 -26.03 5.69
N ALA A 337 9.71 -25.92 7.01
CA ALA A 337 9.51 -27.01 7.96
C ALA A 337 8.01 -27.29 8.22
N ARG A 338 7.13 -26.35 7.87
CA ARG A 338 5.67 -26.48 7.99
C ARG A 338 5.00 -25.56 6.97
N LEU A 339 3.93 -26.04 6.35
CA LEU A 339 2.97 -25.18 5.66
C LEU A 339 1.69 -25.07 6.49
N GLN A 340 0.85 -24.08 6.18
CA GLN A 340 -0.50 -24.07 6.72
C GLN A 340 -1.31 -25.23 6.12
N PRO A 341 -2.23 -25.87 6.87
CA PRO A 341 -2.91 -27.11 6.42
C PRO A 341 -3.63 -27.00 5.08
N SER A 342 -4.17 -25.83 4.75
CA SER A 342 -4.81 -25.51 3.46
C SER A 342 -3.85 -25.46 2.27
N ASP A 343 -2.57 -25.23 2.52
CA ASP A 343 -1.52 -25.19 1.50
C ASP A 343 -0.91 -26.59 1.32
N GLU A 344 -0.96 -27.44 2.36
CA GLU A 344 -0.46 -28.82 2.30
C GLU A 344 -1.36 -29.73 1.48
N ALA A 345 -2.67 -29.52 1.53
CA ALA A 345 -3.57 -30.32 0.73
C ALA A 345 -4.83 -29.54 0.33
N PRO A 346 -5.25 -29.66 -0.95
CA PRO A 346 -6.33 -28.87 -1.51
C PRO A 346 -7.65 -29.11 -0.76
N GLY A 347 -8.41 -28.04 -0.56
CA GLY A 347 -9.73 -28.06 0.07
C GLY A 347 -10.01 -26.79 0.87
N TYR A 348 -10.86 -25.92 0.34
CA TYR A 348 -11.19 -24.62 0.93
C TYR A 348 -11.94 -24.70 2.28
N PHE A 349 -12.60 -25.84 2.53
CA PHE A 349 -13.49 -26.06 3.68
C PHE A 349 -13.17 -27.37 4.38
N ARG A 350 -11.95 -27.47 4.91
CA ARG A 350 -11.63 -28.56 5.82
C ARG A 350 -12.25 -28.29 7.19
N PHE A 351 -13.30 -29.04 7.52
CA PHE A 351 -13.92 -29.03 8.85
C PHE A 351 -13.14 -29.92 9.83
N ASP A 352 -11.82 -29.83 9.84
CA ASP A 352 -10.98 -30.56 10.78
C ASP A 352 -10.41 -29.63 11.87
N PRO A 353 -10.12 -30.14 13.08
CA PRO A 353 -9.62 -29.32 14.18
C PRO A 353 -8.32 -28.56 13.89
N VAL A 354 -7.43 -29.11 13.06
CA VAL A 354 -6.12 -28.54 12.72
C VAL A 354 -6.28 -27.37 11.75
N SER A 355 -7.12 -27.51 10.73
CA SER A 355 -7.46 -26.40 9.83
C SER A 355 -8.17 -25.26 10.57
N ASN A 356 -9.06 -25.59 11.51
CA ASN A 356 -9.75 -24.60 12.33
C ASN A 356 -8.82 -23.89 13.33
N SER A 357 -7.84 -24.57 13.92
CA SER A 357 -6.85 -23.90 14.79
C SER A 357 -5.96 -22.95 13.99
N SER A 358 -5.44 -23.41 12.84
CA SER A 358 -4.64 -22.58 11.93
C SER A 358 -5.38 -21.30 11.50
N ARG A 359 -6.65 -21.42 11.08
CA ARG A 359 -7.46 -20.26 10.70
C ARG A 359 -7.65 -19.26 11.85
N ARG A 360 -7.81 -19.76 13.08
CA ARG A 360 -7.89 -18.90 14.28
C ARG A 360 -6.57 -18.19 14.56
N GLU A 361 -5.42 -18.85 14.37
CA GLU A 361 -4.09 -18.24 14.51
C GLU A 361 -3.90 -17.08 13.52
N GLU A 362 -4.33 -17.27 12.27
CA GLU A 362 -4.26 -16.27 11.20
C GLU A 362 -5.16 -15.05 11.47
N TRP A 363 -6.41 -15.29 11.85
CA TRP A 363 -7.35 -14.21 12.21
C TRP A 363 -6.87 -13.45 13.45
N LYS A 364 -6.34 -14.17 14.44
CA LYS A 364 -5.75 -13.57 15.63
C LYS A 364 -4.56 -12.68 15.27
N LEU A 365 -3.63 -13.16 14.45
CA LEU A 365 -2.48 -12.37 14.00
C LEU A 365 -2.91 -11.13 13.20
N SER A 366 -3.86 -11.28 12.28
CA SER A 366 -4.39 -10.17 11.49
C SER A 366 -4.97 -9.07 12.40
N ARG A 367 -5.77 -9.46 13.40
CA ARG A 367 -6.33 -8.53 14.37
C ARG A 367 -5.26 -7.85 15.22
N ILE A 368 -4.30 -8.62 15.74
CA ILE A 368 -3.15 -8.11 16.50
C ILE A 368 -2.40 -7.06 15.68
N LEU A 369 -2.07 -7.37 14.42
CA LEU A 369 -1.36 -6.46 13.52
C LEU A 369 -2.12 -5.15 13.31
N LYS A 370 -3.44 -5.20 13.08
CA LYS A 370 -4.26 -4.00 12.88
C LYS A 370 -4.19 -3.05 14.08
N ILE A 371 -4.37 -3.60 15.28
CA ILE A 371 -4.28 -2.82 16.52
C ILE A 371 -2.87 -2.23 16.70
N ILE A 372 -1.83 -3.01 16.41
CA ILE A 372 -0.44 -2.54 16.49
C ILE A 372 -0.18 -1.41 15.50
N LEU A 373 -0.63 -1.52 14.24
CA LEU A 373 -0.42 -0.50 13.22
C LEU A 373 -1.04 0.83 13.64
N VAL A 374 -2.27 0.80 14.15
CA VAL A 374 -2.97 1.99 14.63
C VAL A 374 -2.28 2.60 15.84
N ASN A 375 -1.95 1.80 16.86
CA ASN A 375 -1.27 2.28 18.05
C ASN A 375 0.11 2.86 17.71
N TRP A 376 0.86 2.18 16.83
CA TRP A 376 2.17 2.62 16.37
C TRP A 376 2.08 3.96 15.65
N LEU A 377 1.08 4.13 14.79
CA LEU A 377 0.84 5.38 14.05
C LEU A 377 0.56 6.55 14.99
N MET A 378 -0.34 6.34 15.96
CA MET A 378 -0.70 7.38 16.94
C MET A 378 0.47 7.73 17.88
N ASN A 379 1.28 6.75 18.27
CA ASN A 379 2.42 7.00 19.15
C ASN A 379 3.57 7.73 18.42
N ASN A 380 3.77 7.44 17.13
CA ASN A 380 4.88 8.02 16.36
C ASN A 380 4.56 9.36 15.68
N SER A 381 3.29 9.77 15.64
CA SER A 381 2.85 11.10 15.17
C SER A 381 2.87 12.16 16.27
N LYS A 382 2.65 11.77 17.54
CA LYS A 382 2.80 12.71 18.68
C LYS A 382 4.24 13.15 18.87
N ASN A 383 5.19 12.24 18.62
CA ASN A 383 6.62 12.50 18.77
C ASN A 383 7.23 13.35 17.63
N SER A 384 6.50 13.65 16.55
CA SER A 384 6.97 14.57 15.51
C SER A 384 6.56 16.03 15.76
N LEU A 385 5.68 16.28 16.75
CA LEU A 385 5.24 17.61 17.16
C LEU A 385 5.99 18.14 18.41
N ALA A 386 6.81 17.30 19.04
CA ALA A 386 7.69 17.63 20.17
C ALA A 386 9.14 17.72 19.70
#